data_AF-A0A932Q1V3-F1
#
_entry.id   AF-A0A932Q1V3-F1
#
_cell.length_a   1.000
_cell.length_b   1.000
_cell.length_c   1.000
_cell.angle_alpha   90.00
_cell.angle_beta   90.00
_cell.angle_gamma   90.00
#
_symmetry.space_group_name_H-M   'P 1'
#
loop_
_entity.id
_entity.type
_entity.pdbx_description
1 polymer ?
#
loop_
_entity_poly.entity_id
_entity_poly.type
_entity_poly.pdbx_seq_one_letter_code
_entity_poly.pdbx_strand_id
1 'polypeptide(L)'
;MFFGALALIGMFARQNARAGALGLIGFVVALIGVMLSAAQMYALTFITPTLEEKFRDALAQVNSGPLGFLFPLGYGSFLFGFILFSLVIIRAKVLPRWAAIALIAGAVLNVAGIGEVIVRLAGILIFGAGAVWIGVALWKNPSE
;
A
#
# COMPACT_ATOMS: atom_id res chain seq x y z
N MET A 1 -7.40 -3.09 -4.84
CA MET A 1 -5.92 -3.16 -4.96
C MET A 1 -5.41 -3.14 -6.40
N PHE A 2 -6.07 -3.78 -7.37
CA PHE A 2 -5.75 -3.65 -8.80
C PHE A 2 -5.61 -2.20 -9.30
N PHE A 3 -6.56 -1.33 -8.94
CA PHE A 3 -6.50 0.10 -9.28
C PHE A 3 -5.32 0.84 -8.64
N GLY A 4 -4.79 0.36 -7.51
CA GLY A 4 -3.62 0.95 -6.84
C GLY A 4 -2.33 0.73 -7.62
N ALA A 5 -2.17 -0.44 -8.26
CA ALA A 5 -1.04 -0.70 -9.14
C ALA A 5 -1.08 0.19 -10.40
N LEU A 6 -2.27 0.35 -11.00
CA LEU A 6 -2.46 1.26 -12.13
C LEU A 6 -2.19 2.72 -11.76
N ALA A 7 -2.63 3.16 -10.58
CA ALA A 7 -2.34 4.49 -10.06
C ALA A 7 -0.83 4.72 -9.87
N LEU A 8 -0.11 3.73 -9.29
CA LEU A 8 1.34 3.77 -9.15
C LEU A 8 2.06 3.88 -10.50
N ILE A 9 1.63 3.10 -11.50
CA ILE A 9 2.21 3.12 -12.85
C ILE A 9 2.02 4.51 -13.50
N GLY A 10 0.81 5.06 -13.45
CA GLY A 10 0.52 6.38 -14.02
C GLY A 10 1.33 7.50 -13.36
N MET A 11 1.51 7.41 -12.04
CA MET A 11 2.34 8.37 -11.29
C MET A 11 3.83 8.26 -11.61
N PHE A 12 4.35 7.04 -11.75
CA PHE A 12 5.74 6.81 -12.07
C PHE A 12 6.05 7.26 -13.51
N ALA A 13 5.20 6.94 -14.49
CA ALA A 13 5.37 7.37 -15.88
C ALA A 13 5.59 8.88 -16.01
N ARG A 14 4.88 9.68 -15.19
CA ARG A 14 4.99 11.14 -15.19
C ARG A 14 6.19 11.69 -14.42
N GLN A 15 6.70 10.95 -13.43
CA GLN A 15 7.85 11.36 -12.65
C GLN A 15 9.17 10.78 -13.21
N ASN A 16 9.11 9.79 -14.10
CA ASN A 16 10.26 9.00 -14.55
C ASN A 16 11.42 9.88 -15.06
N ALA A 17 11.12 10.95 -15.82
CA ALA A 17 12.12 11.87 -16.35
C ALA A 17 12.88 12.67 -15.28
N ARG A 18 12.31 12.87 -14.09
CA ARG A 18 12.89 13.67 -12.98
C ARG A 18 13.23 12.87 -11.73
N ALA A 19 12.75 11.63 -11.64
CA ALA A 19 12.82 10.84 -10.40
C ALA A 19 14.15 10.06 -10.26
N GLY A 20 14.85 9.81 -11.37
CA GLY A 20 16.12 9.08 -11.37
C GLY A 20 16.02 7.67 -10.79
N ALA A 21 17.17 7.05 -10.49
CA ALA A 21 17.23 5.67 -9.97
C ALA A 21 16.49 5.48 -8.64
N LEU A 22 16.49 6.50 -7.77
CA LEU A 22 15.81 6.43 -6.47
C LEU A 22 14.29 6.34 -6.61
N GLY A 23 13.71 7.04 -7.59
CA GLY A 23 12.29 6.96 -7.88
C GLY A 23 11.88 5.61 -8.45
N LEU A 24 12.73 5.00 -9.29
CA LEU A 24 12.50 3.65 -9.83
C LEU A 24 12.49 2.61 -8.70
N ILE A 25 13.45 2.67 -7.79
CA ILE A 25 13.50 1.77 -6.62
C ILE A 25 12.25 1.94 -5.76
N GLY A 26 11.86 3.18 -5.45
CA GLY A 26 10.64 3.47 -4.69
C GLY A 26 9.37 2.95 -5.37
N PHE A 27 9.28 3.08 -6.69
CA PHE A 27 8.16 2.55 -7.48
C PHE A 27 8.11 1.03 -7.46
N VAL A 28 9.23 0.35 -7.71
CA VAL A 28 9.29 -1.12 -7.73
C VAL A 28 8.92 -1.69 -6.36
N VAL A 29 9.45 -1.11 -5.28
CA VAL A 29 9.12 -1.54 -3.91
C VAL A 29 7.63 -1.31 -3.61
N ALA A 30 7.07 -0.15 -4.00
CA ALA A 30 5.65 0.13 -3.81
C ALA A 30 4.76 -0.82 -4.62
N LEU A 31 5.13 -1.14 -5.86
CA LEU A 31 4.40 -2.05 -6.72
C LEU A 31 4.38 -3.47 -6.15
N ILE A 32 5.54 -3.97 -5.70
CA ILE A 32 5.66 -5.28 -5.02
C ILE A 32 4.78 -5.29 -3.76
N GLY A 33 4.83 -4.24 -2.95
CA GLY A 33 4.01 -4.13 -1.74
C GLY A 33 2.51 -4.19 -2.03
N VAL A 34 2.03 -3.49 -3.07
CA VAL A 34 0.62 -3.55 -3.49
C VAL A 34 0.24 -4.94 -4.00
N MET A 35 1.10 -5.60 -4.77
CA MET A 35 0.85 -6.96 -5.26
C MET A 35 0.80 -8.00 -4.13
N LEU A 36 1.76 -7.95 -3.20
CA LEU A 36 1.78 -8.83 -2.02
C LEU A 36 0.53 -8.63 -1.16
N SER A 37 0.13 -7.38 -0.93
CA SER A 37 -1.08 -7.07 -0.18
C SER A 37 -2.34 -7.60 -0.87
N ALA A 38 -2.40 -7.53 -2.21
CA ALA A 38 -3.50 -8.09 -3.00
C ALA A 38 -3.57 -9.61 -2.90
N ALA A 39 -2.43 -10.29 -3.01
CA ALA A 39 -2.34 -11.75 -2.85
C ALA A 39 -2.78 -12.17 -1.44
N GLN A 40 -2.37 -11.43 -0.41
CA GLN A 40 -2.75 -11.71 0.97
C GLN A 40 -4.25 -11.52 1.22
N MET A 41 -4.85 -10.44 0.72
CA MET A 41 -6.30 -10.24 0.82
C MET A 41 -7.07 -11.35 0.10
N TYR A 42 -6.61 -11.75 -1.08
CA TYR A 42 -7.20 -12.88 -1.80
C TYR A 42 -7.14 -14.17 -0.97
N ALA A 43 -5.97 -14.49 -0.40
CA ALA A 43 -5.80 -15.66 0.46
C ALA A 43 -6.73 -15.62 1.68
N LEU A 44 -6.78 -14.49 2.40
CA LEU A 44 -7.64 -14.31 3.58
C LEU A 44 -9.14 -14.44 3.25
N THR A 45 -9.55 -14.00 2.06
CA THR A 45 -10.97 -13.96 1.69
C THR A 45 -11.45 -15.30 1.14
N PHE A 46 -10.64 -15.98 0.33
CA PHE A 46 -11.10 -17.16 -0.42
C PHE A 46 -10.45 -18.47 0.01
N ILE A 47 -9.22 -18.43 0.53
CA ILE A 47 -8.42 -19.63 0.83
C ILE A 47 -8.54 -19.97 2.33
N THR A 48 -8.30 -18.98 3.20
CA THR A 48 -8.27 -19.18 4.65
C THR A 48 -9.55 -19.79 5.22
N PRO A 49 -10.78 -19.37 4.84
CA PRO A 49 -12.00 -19.95 5.40
C PRO A 49 -12.12 -21.46 5.12
N THR A 50 -11.80 -21.87 3.89
CA THR A 50 -11.83 -23.28 3.48
C THR A 50 -10.77 -24.11 4.23
N LEU A 51 -9.59 -23.54 4.46
CA LEU A 51 -8.53 -24.17 5.24
C LEU A 51 -8.88 -24.28 6.73
N GLU A 52 -9.52 -23.27 7.31
CA GLU A 52 -9.98 -23.30 8.70
C GLU A 52 -11.06 -24.34 8.96
N GLU A 53 -11.92 -24.58 7.96
CA GLU A 53 -12.98 -25.58 8.05
C GLU A 53 -12.43 -27.01 7.93
N LYS A 54 -11.51 -27.26 6.97
CA LYS A 54 -11.07 -28.62 6.62
C LYS A 54 -9.72 -29.03 7.22
N PHE A 55 -8.86 -28.08 7.56
CA PHE A 55 -7.44 -28.32 7.92
C PHE A 55 -7.00 -27.46 9.11
N ARG A 56 -7.90 -27.23 10.07
CA ARG A 56 -7.67 -26.33 11.21
C ARG A 56 -6.34 -26.55 11.94
N ASP A 57 -6.00 -27.79 12.26
CA ASP A 57 -4.80 -28.11 13.05
C ASP A 57 -3.51 -27.86 12.26
N ALA A 58 -3.51 -28.19 10.96
CA ALA A 58 -2.39 -27.89 10.07
C ALA A 58 -2.21 -26.38 9.88
N LEU A 59 -3.32 -25.64 9.75
CA LEU A 59 -3.29 -24.18 9.66
C LEU A 59 -2.76 -23.54 10.96
N ALA A 60 -3.16 -24.07 12.11
CA ALA A 60 -2.64 -23.61 13.41
C ALA A 60 -1.12 -23.82 13.52
N GLN A 61 -0.60 -24.97 13.08
CA GLN A 61 0.85 -25.22 13.03
C GLN A 61 1.57 -24.23 12.10
N VAL A 62 1.04 -23.99 10.90
CA VAL A 62 1.61 -23.02 9.94
C VAL A 62 1.63 -21.61 10.52
N ASN A 63 0.54 -21.20 11.19
CA ASN A 63 0.41 -19.89 11.84
C ASN A 63 1.31 -19.74 13.08
N SER A 64 1.66 -20.84 13.75
CA SER A 64 2.62 -20.82 14.86
C SER A 64 4.09 -20.87 14.39
N GLY A 65 4.32 -21.23 13.12
CA GLY A 65 5.63 -21.34 12.52
C GLY A 65 6.15 -20.05 11.88
N PRO A 66 7.28 -20.12 11.15
CA PRO A 66 7.91 -18.96 10.51
C PRO A 66 6.96 -18.20 9.57
N LEU A 67 6.05 -18.91 8.90
CA LEU A 67 5.06 -18.31 8.01
C LEU A 67 4.08 -17.41 8.75
N GLY A 68 3.59 -17.81 9.93
CA GLY A 68 2.73 -16.96 10.75
C GLY A 68 3.41 -15.69 11.28
N PHE A 69 4.73 -15.75 11.51
CA PHE A 69 5.51 -14.54 11.83
C PHE A 69 5.71 -13.63 10.60
N LEU A 70 5.89 -14.21 9.41
CA LEU A 70 6.10 -13.47 8.17
C LEU A 70 4.79 -12.92 7.57
N PHE A 71 3.65 -13.55 7.84
CA PHE A 71 2.36 -13.20 7.24
C PHE A 71 1.92 -11.75 7.55
N PRO A 72 2.09 -11.20 8.77
CA PRO A 72 1.85 -9.78 9.06
C PRO A 72 2.79 -8.83 8.30
N LEU A 73 3.99 -9.27 7.90
CA LEU A 73 4.92 -8.44 7.12
C LEU A 73 4.39 -8.16 5.71
N GLY A 74 3.42 -8.92 5.20
CA GLY A 74 2.70 -8.56 3.98
C GLY A 74 1.91 -7.26 4.12
N TYR A 75 1.34 -6.98 5.30
CA TYR A 75 0.79 -5.65 5.64
C TYR A 75 1.89 -4.62 5.84
N GLY A 76 3.03 -5.02 6.42
CA GLY A 76 4.23 -4.19 6.48
C GLY A 76 4.67 -3.70 5.11
N SER A 77 4.61 -4.58 4.09
CA SER A 77 4.98 -4.28 2.70
C SER A 77 4.12 -3.16 2.09
N PHE A 78 2.84 -3.11 2.43
CA PHE A 78 1.94 -2.01 2.06
C PHE A 78 2.40 -0.69 2.70
N LEU A 79 2.69 -0.70 4.00
CA LEU A 79 3.20 0.47 4.72
C LEU A 79 4.53 0.97 4.15
N PHE A 80 5.49 0.06 3.97
CA PHE A 80 6.82 0.36 3.45
C PHE A 80 6.76 0.89 2.01
N GLY A 81 5.94 0.27 1.17
CA GLY A 81 5.71 0.72 -0.20
C GLY A 81 5.18 2.16 -0.25
N PHE A 82 4.17 2.49 0.55
CA PHE A 82 3.58 3.84 0.55
C PHE A 82 4.45 4.89 1.25
N ILE A 83 5.25 4.52 2.25
CA ILE A 83 6.25 5.42 2.85
C ILE A 83 7.32 5.78 1.83
N LEU A 84 7.92 4.78 1.16
CA LEU A 84 8.95 5.02 0.13
C LEU A 84 8.41 5.85 -1.03
N PHE A 85 7.19 5.55 -1.48
CA PHE A 85 6.55 6.29 -2.56
C PHE A 85 6.24 7.75 -2.18
N SER A 86 5.71 7.97 -0.98
CA SER A 86 5.42 9.31 -0.47
C SER A 86 6.69 10.14 -0.27
N LEU A 87 7.80 9.50 0.12
CA LEU A 87 9.12 10.16 0.19
C LEU A 87 9.62 10.61 -1.19
N VAL A 88 9.40 9.82 -2.24
CA VAL A 88 9.72 10.21 -3.63
C VAL A 88 8.87 11.40 -4.07
N ILE A 89 7.57 11.42 -3.75
CA ILE A 89 6.69 12.56 -4.03
C ILE A 89 7.19 13.84 -3.36
N ILE A 90 7.54 13.76 -2.07
CA ILE A 90 8.04 14.90 -1.30
C ILE A 90 9.37 15.41 -1.87
N ARG A 91 10.24 14.50 -2.32
CA ARG A 91 11.53 14.83 -2.96
C ARG A 91 11.37 15.47 -4.34
N ALA A 92 10.48 14.91 -5.18
CA ALA A 92 10.29 15.38 -6.54
C ALA A 92 9.66 16.78 -6.59
N LYS A 93 8.96 17.21 -5.53
CA LYS A 93 8.21 18.49 -5.44
C LYS A 93 7.19 18.71 -6.57
N VAL A 94 6.88 17.69 -7.37
CA VAL A 94 5.94 17.76 -8.51
C VAL A 94 4.49 17.67 -8.03
N LEU A 95 4.25 17.07 -6.88
CA LEU A 95 2.91 16.78 -6.34
C LEU A 95 2.70 17.41 -4.95
N PRO A 96 1.43 17.62 -4.52
CA PRO A 96 1.13 18.29 -3.26
C PRO A 96 1.69 17.54 -2.06
N ARG A 97 2.54 18.21 -1.28
CA ARG A 97 3.19 17.63 -0.07
C ARG A 97 2.17 17.11 0.93
N TRP A 98 1.05 17.83 1.10
CA TRP A 98 -0.03 17.44 2.01
C TRP A 98 -0.72 16.14 1.60
N ALA A 99 -0.81 15.86 0.30
CA ALA A 99 -1.38 14.60 -0.19
C ALA A 99 -0.44 13.41 0.11
N ALA A 100 0.87 13.61 0.02
CA ALA A 100 1.85 12.60 0.43
C ALA A 100 1.84 12.37 1.95
N ILE A 101 1.69 13.43 2.76
CA ILE A 101 1.55 13.30 4.21
C ILE A 101 0.27 12.54 4.56
N ALA A 102 -0.85 12.80 3.87
CA ALA A 102 -2.09 12.06 4.06
C ALA A 102 -1.93 10.57 3.70
N LEU A 103 -1.20 10.23 2.63
CA LEU A 103 -0.90 8.83 2.30
C LEU A 103 -0.07 8.14 3.40
N ILE A 104 0.95 8.79 3.94
CA ILE A 104 1.76 8.24 5.04
C ILE A 104 0.89 8.06 6.28
N ALA A 105 0.17 9.11 6.70
CA ALA A 105 -0.66 9.08 7.90
C ALA A 105 -1.76 8.02 7.80
N GLY A 106 -2.42 7.92 6.65
CA GLY A 106 -3.45 6.92 6.40
C GLY A 106 -2.90 5.49 6.42
N ALA A 107 -1.73 5.26 5.83
CA ALA A 107 -1.07 3.95 5.88
C ALA A 107 -0.70 3.57 7.32
N VAL A 108 -0.10 4.48 8.08
CA VAL A 108 0.28 4.27 9.49
C VAL A 108 -0.93 3.95 10.35
N LEU A 109 -2.01 4.74 10.25
CA LEU A 109 -3.25 4.49 10.99
C LEU A 109 -3.90 3.16 10.59
N ASN A 110 -3.83 2.78 9.31
CA ASN A 110 -4.38 1.51 8.86
C ASN A 110 -3.70 0.30 9.52
N VAL A 111 -2.37 0.35 9.65
CA VAL A 111 -1.59 -0.72 10.31
C VAL A 111 -1.72 -0.65 11.83
N ALA A 112 -1.66 0.54 12.42
CA ALA A 112 -1.86 0.72 13.86
C ALA A 112 -3.27 0.28 14.32
N GLY A 113 -4.28 0.39 13.44
CA GLY A 113 -5.66 -0.01 13.69
C GLY A 113 -5.97 -1.49 13.47
N ILE A 114 -5.00 -2.38 13.27
CA ILE A 114 -5.30 -3.82 13.02
C ILE A 114 -6.19 -4.43 14.11
N GLY A 115 -6.08 -3.97 15.37
CA GLY A 115 -6.92 -4.38 16.49
C GLY A 115 -8.08 -3.44 16.84
N GLU A 116 -8.20 -2.29 16.17
CA GLU A 116 -9.19 -1.26 16.50
C GLU A 116 -9.84 -0.74 15.21
N VAL A 117 -11.11 -1.11 15.01
CA VAL A 117 -11.84 -0.90 13.75
C VAL A 117 -11.96 0.58 13.40
N ILE A 118 -12.20 1.45 14.38
CA ILE A 118 -12.39 2.89 14.16
C ILE A 118 -11.08 3.51 13.68
N VAL A 119 -9.96 3.18 14.34
CA VAL A 119 -8.62 3.66 13.94
C VAL A 119 -8.29 3.18 12.52
N ARG A 120 -8.61 1.93 12.20
CA ARG A 120 -8.36 1.37 10.88
C ARG A 120 -9.17 2.05 9.78
N LEU A 121 -10.46 2.28 10.02
CA LEU A 121 -11.36 2.96 9.09
C LEU A 121 -10.89 4.40 8.85
N ALA A 122 -10.51 5.13 9.91
CA ALA A 122 -9.93 6.46 9.77
C ALA A 122 -8.67 6.43 8.89
N GLY A 123 -7.79 5.45 9.08
CA GLY A 123 -6.61 5.26 8.24
C GLY A 123 -6.94 5.03 6.77
N ILE A 124 -7.92 4.17 6.45
CA ILE A 124 -8.38 3.91 5.07
C ILE A 124 -8.90 5.19 4.42
N LEU A 125 -9.74 5.95 5.15
CA LEU A 125 -10.35 7.17 4.62
C LEU A 125 -9.31 8.27 4.35
N ILE A 126 -8.38 8.49 5.29
CA ILE A 126 -7.30 9.47 5.15
C ILE A 126 -6.39 9.09 3.97
N PHE A 127 -6.06 7.80 3.87
CA PHE A 127 -5.27 7.28 2.76
C PHE A 127 -5.97 7.49 1.41
N GLY A 128 -7.25 7.14 1.33
CA GLY A 128 -8.08 7.33 0.13
C GLY A 128 -8.17 8.80 -0.27
N ALA A 129 -8.37 9.71 0.69
CA ALA A 129 -8.39 11.15 0.45
C ALA A 129 -7.04 11.65 -0.11
N GLY A 130 -5.92 11.18 0.45
CA GLY A 130 -4.58 11.47 -0.08
C GLY A 130 -4.42 11.00 -1.53
N ALA A 131 -4.85 9.78 -1.85
CA ALA A 131 -4.80 9.23 -3.20
C ALA A 131 -5.66 10.03 -4.20
N VAL A 132 -6.89 10.38 -3.82
CA VAL A 132 -7.78 11.22 -4.64
C VAL A 132 -7.17 12.59 -4.88
N TRP A 133 -6.59 13.21 -3.85
CA TRP A 133 -5.94 14.52 -3.99
C TRP A 133 -4.78 14.48 -4.97
N ILE A 134 -3.94 13.44 -4.90
CA ILE A 134 -2.89 13.22 -5.91
C ILE A 134 -3.49 13.05 -7.30
N GLY A 135 -4.55 12.24 -7.46
CA GLY A 135 -5.23 12.05 -8.74
C GLY A 135 -5.75 13.36 -9.34
N VAL A 136 -6.41 14.18 -8.52
CA VAL A 136 -6.91 15.51 -8.93
C VAL A 136 -5.76 16.46 -9.28
N ALA A 137 -4.67 16.44 -8.53
CA ALA A 137 -3.50 17.28 -8.81
C ALA A 137 -2.81 16.89 -10.13
N LEU A 138 -2.80 15.59 -10.46
CA LEU A 138 -2.32 15.11 -11.76
C LEU A 138 -3.24 15.56 -12.89
N TRP A 139 -4.56 15.44 -12.72
CA TRP A 139 -5.51 15.86 -13.75
C TRP A 139 -5.43 17.37 -14.02
N LYS A 140 -5.37 18.22 -12.99
CA LYS A 140 -5.33 19.68 -13.15
C LYS A 140 -4.07 20.21 -13.83
N ASN A 141 -3.00 19.43 -13.85
CA ASN A 141 -1.78 19.73 -14.60
C ASN A 141 -1.55 18.63 -15.65
N PRO A 142 -2.39 18.47 -16.69
CA PRO A 142 -2.07 17.55 -17.77
C PRO A 142 -0.80 18.09 -18.45
N SER A 143 0.18 17.23 -18.67
CA SER A 143 1.47 17.59 -19.28
C SER A 143 1.29 18.39 -20.57
N GLU A 144 1.86 19.59 -20.63
CA GLU A 144 2.43 20.14 -21.87
C GLU A 144 3.68 19.34 -22.25
#